data_AF-A0A2N2IHK5-F1
#
_entry.id   AF-A0A2N2IHK5-F1
#
_cell.length_a   1.000
_cell.length_b   1.000
_cell.length_c   1.000
_cell.angle_alpha   90.00
_cell.angle_beta   90.00
_cell.angle_gamma   90.00
#
_symmetry.space_group_name_H-M   'P 1'
#
loop_
_entity.id
_entity.type
_entity.pdbx_description
1 polymer ?
#
loop_
_entity_poly.entity_id
_entity_poly.type
_entity_poly.pdbx_seq_one_letter_code
_entity_poly.pdbx_strand_id
1 'polypeptide(L)'
;ARSRRSAALDLYPRGKSLNAIRQIVDAASSYPGLLWVFTGTPTFFDDRQGVKGVEALHARIRYEELGGVPNLRAPQLALKPFDRDRLLKVALKLRSLHPDLAPEEAERRFPRDVVEQLVDKVTEGFRGDVGVVPRQFLRKVVDVLDTLADNPDKAAHELLGFQPAALTAEEEAILAGRKLDDPPPDDGFGGAALEM
;
A
#
# COMPACT_ATOMS: atom_id res chain seq x y z
N ALA A 1 -38.59 35.14 -4.85
CA ALA A 1 -37.62 34.88 -3.75
C ALA A 1 -36.47 33.91 -4.09
N ARG A 2 -36.55 33.06 -5.14
CA ARG A 2 -35.47 32.11 -5.51
C ARG A 2 -34.24 32.71 -6.22
N SER A 3 -34.32 33.96 -6.69
CA SER A 3 -33.29 34.55 -7.57
C SER A 3 -32.11 35.24 -6.86
N ARG A 4 -32.16 35.46 -5.54
CA ARG A 4 -31.10 36.19 -4.81
C ARG A 4 -30.03 35.30 -4.15
N ARG A 5 -30.26 34.00 -4.02
CA ARG A 5 -29.27 33.07 -3.43
C ARG A 5 -28.18 32.62 -4.40
N SER A 6 -28.49 32.58 -5.71
CA SER A 6 -27.51 32.20 -6.74
C SER A 6 -26.38 33.24 -6.88
N ALA A 7 -26.69 34.53 -6.73
CA ALA A 7 -25.72 35.62 -6.88
C ALA A 7 -24.73 35.74 -5.70
N ALA A 8 -25.03 35.17 -4.53
CA ALA A 8 -24.18 35.28 -3.35
C ALA A 8 -22.94 34.35 -3.41
N LEU A 9 -23.02 33.27 -4.18
CA LEU A 9 -21.88 32.35 -4.40
C LEU A 9 -20.83 32.92 -5.36
N ASP A 10 -21.19 33.92 -6.18
CA ASP A 10 -20.31 34.54 -7.17
C ASP A 10 -19.37 35.63 -6.60
N LEU A 11 -19.50 35.97 -5.31
CA LEU A 11 -18.73 37.06 -4.69
C LEU A 11 -17.58 36.58 -3.78
N TYR A 12 -17.46 35.28 -3.49
CA TYR A 12 -16.35 34.75 -2.69
C TYR A 12 -15.40 33.90 -3.55
N PRO A 13 -14.07 34.12 -3.48
CA PRO A 13 -13.06 33.33 -4.21
C PRO A 13 -13.22 31.81 -4.04
N ARG A 14 -13.71 31.37 -2.87
CA ARG A 14 -13.98 29.96 -2.55
C ARG A 14 -15.20 29.38 -3.28
N GLY A 15 -16.27 30.16 -3.44
CA GLY A 15 -17.45 29.71 -4.20
C GLY A 15 -17.11 29.51 -5.68
N LYS A 16 -16.29 30.42 -6.23
CA LYS A 16 -15.78 30.31 -7.60
C LYS A 16 -14.91 29.08 -7.81
N SER A 17 -14.01 28.76 -6.87
CA SER A 17 -13.15 27.57 -7.00
C SER A 17 -13.93 26.26 -6.91
N LEU A 18 -14.92 26.15 -6.01
CA LEU A 18 -15.79 24.96 -5.94
C LEU A 18 -16.65 24.80 -7.21
N ASN A 19 -17.13 25.91 -7.78
CA ASN A 19 -17.82 25.87 -9.07
C ASN A 19 -16.90 25.44 -10.22
N ALA A 20 -15.62 25.81 -10.21
CA ALA A 20 -14.64 25.33 -11.19
C ALA A 20 -14.43 23.81 -11.08
N ILE A 21 -14.33 23.26 -9.85
CA ILE A 21 -14.24 21.81 -9.64
C ILE A 21 -15.48 21.10 -10.21
N ARG A 22 -16.68 21.65 -10.00
CA ARG A 22 -17.92 21.12 -10.61
C ARG A 22 -17.84 21.07 -12.14
N GLN A 23 -17.32 22.12 -12.77
CA GLN A 23 -17.15 22.15 -14.23
C GLN A 23 -16.15 21.10 -14.71
N ILE A 24 -15.04 20.89 -13.98
CA ILE A 24 -14.08 19.83 -14.30
C ILE A 24 -14.74 18.46 -14.20
N VAL A 25 -15.47 18.17 -13.12
CA VAL A 25 -16.19 16.90 -12.95
C VAL A 25 -17.19 16.67 -14.08
N ASP A 26 -17.94 17.70 -14.47
CA ASP A 26 -18.92 17.61 -15.56
C ASP A 26 -18.28 17.40 -16.93
N ALA A 27 -17.08 17.94 -17.15
CA ALA A 27 -16.34 17.82 -18.40
C ALA A 27 -15.40 16.61 -18.46
N ALA A 28 -15.19 15.89 -17.35
CA ALA A 28 -14.16 14.85 -17.23
C ALA A 28 -14.28 13.76 -18.31
N SER A 29 -15.50 13.38 -18.71
CA SER A 29 -15.74 12.38 -19.76
C SER A 29 -15.26 12.80 -21.15
N SER A 30 -15.06 14.10 -21.37
CA SER A 30 -14.57 14.66 -22.64
C SER A 30 -13.05 14.60 -22.78
N TYR A 31 -12.33 14.20 -21.73
CA TYR A 31 -10.86 14.13 -21.70
C TYR A 31 -10.38 12.69 -21.47
N PRO A 32 -10.47 11.81 -22.48
CA PRO A 32 -10.03 10.42 -22.34
C PRO A 32 -8.52 10.35 -22.03
N GLY A 33 -8.14 9.48 -21.10
CA GLY A 33 -6.75 9.30 -20.66
C GLY A 33 -6.28 10.29 -19.59
N LEU A 34 -7.10 11.27 -19.20
CA LEU A 34 -6.74 12.23 -18.16
C LEU A 34 -7.33 11.84 -16.79
N LEU A 35 -6.46 11.68 -15.79
CA LEU A 35 -6.85 11.43 -14.40
C LEU A 35 -6.76 12.74 -13.59
N TRP A 36 -7.90 13.17 -13.05
CA TRP A 36 -7.98 14.32 -12.16
C TRP A 36 -7.98 13.85 -10.70
N VAL A 37 -6.93 14.21 -9.95
CA VAL A 37 -6.82 13.89 -8.52
C VAL A 37 -6.93 15.16 -7.70
N PHE A 38 -7.96 15.21 -6.85
CA PHE A 38 -8.14 16.26 -5.86
C PHE A 38 -7.97 15.67 -4.47
N THR A 39 -7.20 16.35 -3.62
CA THR A 39 -7.05 15.96 -2.21
C THR A 39 -7.62 17.06 -1.32
N GLY A 40 -8.12 16.67 -0.15
CA GLY A 40 -8.74 17.58 0.78
C GLY A 40 -8.93 16.94 2.14
N THR A 41 -9.12 17.77 3.16
CA THR A 41 -9.48 17.32 4.50
C THR A 41 -10.97 16.98 4.57
N PRO A 42 -11.44 16.24 5.60
CA PRO A 42 -12.87 16.07 5.82
C PRO A 42 -13.62 17.40 5.85
N THR A 43 -13.03 18.46 6.42
CA THR A 43 -13.59 19.82 6.41
C THR A 43 -13.83 20.36 5.00
N PHE A 44 -12.97 20.04 4.02
CA PHE A 44 -13.19 20.46 2.65
C PHE A 44 -14.39 19.75 1.99
N PHE A 45 -14.62 18.47 2.29
CA PHE A 45 -15.68 17.69 1.66
C PHE A 45 -17.03 17.82 2.40
N ASP A 46 -17.01 17.84 3.73
CA ASP A 46 -18.19 17.61 4.56
C ASP A 46 -18.76 18.90 5.20
N ASP A 47 -18.00 20.00 5.18
CA ASP A 47 -18.47 21.29 5.70
C ASP A 47 -19.34 22.04 4.67
N ARG A 48 -20.33 22.80 5.15
CA ARG A 48 -21.16 23.70 4.33
C ARG A 48 -20.34 24.77 3.63
N GLN A 49 -19.16 25.12 4.14
CA GLN A 49 -18.24 26.04 3.44
C GLN A 49 -17.40 25.35 2.35
N GLY A 50 -17.42 24.02 2.30
CA GLY A 50 -16.71 23.19 1.33
C GLY A 50 -17.65 22.63 0.25
N VAL A 51 -17.35 21.43 -0.24
CA VAL A 51 -18.09 20.73 -1.30
C VAL A 51 -19.58 20.63 -0.98
N LYS A 52 -19.94 20.33 0.27
CA LYS A 52 -21.34 20.24 0.72
C LYS A 52 -22.12 21.55 0.58
N GLY A 53 -21.44 22.70 0.48
CA GLY A 53 -22.06 23.99 0.18
C GLY A 53 -22.56 24.13 -1.26
N VAL A 54 -22.02 23.33 -2.18
CA VAL A 54 -22.40 23.30 -3.60
C VAL A 54 -23.12 21.99 -3.89
N GLU A 55 -24.44 21.98 -3.71
CA GLU A 55 -25.27 20.77 -3.80
C GLU A 55 -25.05 19.96 -5.09
N ALA A 56 -24.91 20.64 -6.23
CA ALA A 56 -24.69 19.99 -7.53
C ALA A 56 -23.32 19.30 -7.64
N LEU A 57 -22.30 19.77 -6.91
CA LEU A 57 -21.01 19.09 -6.81
C LEU A 57 -21.09 17.96 -5.80
N HIS A 58 -21.60 18.24 -4.59
CA HIS A 58 -21.75 17.26 -3.52
C HIS A 58 -22.54 16.02 -3.97
N ALA A 59 -23.68 16.20 -4.63
CA ALA A 59 -24.49 15.09 -5.10
C ALA A 59 -23.75 14.14 -6.07
N ARG A 60 -22.73 14.64 -6.78
CA ARG A 60 -21.94 13.88 -7.76
C ARG A 60 -20.75 13.16 -7.16
N ILE A 61 -20.09 13.77 -6.17
CA ILE A 61 -18.83 13.25 -5.63
C ILE A 61 -18.96 12.75 -4.19
N ARG A 62 -20.13 12.86 -3.55
CA ARG A 62 -20.31 12.46 -2.16
C ARG A 62 -19.79 11.04 -1.91
N TYR A 63 -19.12 10.90 -0.78
CA TYR A 63 -18.65 9.62 -0.31
C TYR A 63 -19.81 8.75 0.17
N GLU A 64 -19.83 7.48 -0.24
CA GLU A 64 -20.83 6.49 0.16
C GLU A 64 -20.15 5.15 0.49
N GLU A 65 -20.66 4.48 1.51
CA GLU A 65 -20.26 3.13 1.91
C GLU A 65 -21.48 2.23 1.98
N LEU A 66 -21.31 0.96 1.61
CA LEU A 66 -22.34 -0.06 1.76
C LEU A 66 -21.94 -1.00 2.89
N GLY A 67 -22.62 -0.94 4.03
CA GLY A 67 -22.30 -1.78 5.19
C GLY A 67 -20.88 -1.59 5.73
N GLY A 68 -20.34 -0.37 5.68
CA GLY A 68 -18.97 -0.05 6.10
C GLY A 68 -17.89 -0.41 5.08
N VAL A 69 -18.28 -0.86 3.88
CA VAL A 69 -17.37 -1.15 2.77
C VAL A 69 -17.38 0.02 1.78
N PRO A 70 -16.23 0.69 1.53
CA PRO A 70 -16.15 1.77 0.56
C PRO A 70 -16.23 1.26 -0.87
N ASN A 71 -16.93 2.00 -1.74
CA ASN A 71 -16.89 1.75 -3.17
C ASN A 71 -15.60 2.35 -3.77
N LEU A 72 -14.63 1.50 -4.11
CA LEU A 72 -13.35 1.94 -4.69
C LEU A 72 -13.47 2.51 -6.12
N ARG A 73 -14.62 2.38 -6.76
CA ARG A 73 -14.92 3.00 -8.07
C ARG A 73 -15.68 4.32 -7.95
N ALA A 74 -15.97 4.76 -6.72
CA ALA A 74 -16.64 6.04 -6.50
C ALA A 74 -15.69 7.23 -6.80
N PRO A 75 -16.22 8.42 -7.12
CA PRO A 75 -15.40 9.60 -7.40
C PRO A 75 -14.58 10.09 -6.20
N GLN A 76 -15.03 9.81 -4.99
CA GLN A 76 -14.35 10.16 -3.75
C GLN A 76 -13.93 8.90 -2.99
N LEU A 77 -12.69 8.88 -2.53
CA LEU A 77 -12.11 7.80 -1.73
C LEU A 77 -11.70 8.35 -0.36
N ALA A 78 -12.16 7.70 0.71
CA ALA A 78 -11.66 7.98 2.04
C ALA A 78 -10.30 7.31 2.25
N LEU A 79 -9.28 8.13 2.50
CA LEU A 79 -7.95 7.64 2.86
C LEU A 79 -7.94 7.29 4.36
N LYS A 80 -7.74 6.01 4.68
CA LYS A 80 -7.50 5.62 6.07
C LYS A 80 -6.01 5.82 6.42
N PRO A 81 -5.70 6.19 7.68
CA PRO A 81 -4.33 6.25 8.15
C PRO A 81 -3.57 4.95 7.90
N PHE A 82 -2.25 5.05 7.83
CA PHE A 82 -1.40 3.87 7.74
C PHE A 82 -1.35 3.15 9.09
N ASP A 83 -1.61 1.85 9.05
CA ASP A 83 -1.32 0.88 10.10
C ASP A 83 -0.19 -0.04 9.60
N ARG A 84 0.27 -0.95 10.47
CA ARG A 84 1.30 -1.95 10.14
C ARG A 84 0.99 -2.70 8.84
N ASP A 85 -0.23 -3.22 8.71
CA ASP A 85 -0.64 -4.04 7.57
C ASP A 85 -0.68 -3.24 6.27
N ARG A 86 -1.11 -1.98 6.31
CA ARG A 86 -1.10 -1.06 5.17
C ARG A 86 0.31 -0.69 4.76
N LEU A 87 1.22 -0.49 5.71
CA LEU A 87 2.64 -0.23 5.42
C LEU A 87 3.31 -1.43 4.76
N LEU A 88 3.03 -2.64 5.24
CA LEU A 88 3.52 -3.86 4.60
C LEU A 88 2.97 -4.00 3.18
N LYS A 89 1.65 -3.84 2.99
CA LYS A 89 1.01 -3.95 1.67
C LYS A 89 1.59 -2.94 0.67
N VAL A 90 1.78 -1.69 1.07
CA VAL A 90 2.33 -0.67 0.17
C VAL A 90 3.80 -0.92 -0.12
N ALA A 91 4.60 -1.37 0.84
CA ALA A 91 6.01 -1.70 0.61
C ALA A 91 6.19 -2.86 -0.38
N LEU A 92 5.42 -3.94 -0.20
CA LEU A 92 5.41 -5.06 -1.15
C LEU A 92 4.90 -4.63 -2.53
N LYS A 93 3.92 -3.71 -2.58
CA LYS A 93 3.44 -3.17 -3.85
C LYS A 93 4.51 -2.32 -4.54
N LEU A 94 5.22 -1.45 -3.81
CA LEU A 94 6.34 -0.67 -4.33
C LEU A 94 7.45 -1.58 -4.87
N ARG A 95 7.82 -2.63 -4.12
CA ARG A 95 8.77 -3.66 -4.57
C ARG A 95 8.35 -4.27 -5.91
N SER A 96 7.08 -4.62 -6.08
CA SER A 96 6.56 -5.20 -7.32
C SER A 96 6.46 -4.22 -8.49
N LEU A 97 6.50 -2.92 -8.23
CA LEU A 97 6.34 -1.84 -9.21
C LEU A 97 7.68 -1.17 -9.56
N HIS A 98 8.79 -1.64 -9.00
CA HIS A 98 10.09 -1.04 -9.23
C HIS A 98 10.45 -1.10 -10.73
N PRO A 99 10.91 0.01 -11.35
CA PRO A 99 11.12 0.06 -12.79
C PRO A 99 12.29 -0.80 -13.26
N ASP A 100 13.37 -0.87 -12.46
CA ASP A 100 14.64 -1.48 -12.87
C ASP A 100 14.85 -2.91 -12.33
N LEU A 101 13.90 -3.40 -11.52
CA LEU A 101 13.95 -4.75 -10.97
C LEU A 101 12.71 -5.52 -11.40
N ALA A 102 12.90 -6.64 -12.08
CA ALA A 102 11.80 -7.55 -12.36
C ALA A 102 11.15 -8.00 -11.03
N PRO A 103 9.82 -8.21 -10.97
CA PRO A 103 9.13 -8.52 -9.70
C PRO A 103 9.74 -9.69 -8.92
N GLU A 104 10.16 -10.74 -9.60
CA GLU A 104 10.81 -11.93 -9.00
C GLU A 104 12.20 -11.63 -8.45
N GLU A 105 12.96 -10.77 -9.13
CA GLU A 105 14.26 -10.30 -8.67
C GLU A 105 14.12 -9.38 -7.46
N ALA A 106 13.19 -8.41 -7.52
CA ALA A 106 12.90 -7.53 -6.40
C ALA A 106 12.47 -8.32 -5.16
N GLU A 107 11.70 -9.40 -5.33
CA GLU A 107 11.33 -10.30 -4.24
C GLU A 107 12.52 -11.06 -3.66
N ARG A 108 13.39 -11.64 -4.49
CA ARG A 108 14.59 -12.34 -4.02
C ARG A 108 15.56 -11.40 -3.30
N ARG A 109 15.71 -10.17 -3.80
CA ARG A 109 16.69 -9.19 -3.28
C ARG A 109 16.19 -8.38 -2.11
N PHE A 110 14.87 -8.19 -2.01
CA PHE A 110 14.21 -7.61 -0.85
C PHE A 110 13.08 -8.55 -0.36
N PRO A 111 13.45 -9.65 0.32
CA PRO A 111 12.53 -10.66 0.80
C PRO A 111 11.45 -10.12 1.74
N ARG A 112 10.32 -10.84 1.80
CA ARG A 112 9.14 -10.40 2.56
C ARG A 112 9.44 -10.25 4.06
N ASP A 113 10.19 -11.16 4.65
CA ASP A 113 10.62 -11.12 6.05
C ASP A 113 11.44 -9.87 6.36
N VAL A 114 12.33 -9.45 5.47
CA VAL A 114 13.12 -8.21 5.62
C VAL A 114 12.20 -6.98 5.56
N VAL A 115 11.20 -6.99 4.67
CA VAL A 115 10.18 -5.93 4.61
C VAL A 115 9.34 -5.89 5.89
N GLU A 116 8.96 -7.06 6.42
CA GLU A 116 8.20 -7.17 7.69
C GLU A 116 9.01 -6.61 8.87
N GLN A 117 10.30 -6.96 9.00
CA GLN A 117 11.20 -6.39 10.00
C GLN A 117 11.31 -4.87 9.89
N LEU A 118 11.38 -4.33 8.67
CA LEU A 118 11.41 -2.89 8.44
C LEU A 118 10.12 -2.23 8.91
N VAL A 119 8.97 -2.83 8.60
CA VAL A 119 7.64 -2.35 9.04
C VAL A 119 7.52 -2.41 10.56
N ASP A 120 7.97 -3.50 11.19
CA ASP A 120 7.95 -3.68 12.65
C ASP A 120 8.76 -2.60 13.35
N LYS A 121 10.03 -2.41 12.95
CA LYS A 121 10.89 -1.36 13.50
C LYS A 121 10.29 0.04 13.38
N VAL A 122 9.61 0.30 12.27
CA VAL A 122 8.96 1.60 11.99
C VAL A 122 7.66 1.76 12.78
N THR A 123 6.94 0.68 13.02
CA THR A 123 5.65 0.67 13.74
C THR A 123 5.78 0.58 15.25
N GLU A 124 6.89 0.06 15.77
CA GLU A 124 7.26 0.15 17.20
C GLU A 124 7.30 1.61 17.67
N GLY A 125 7.78 2.52 16.82
CA GLY A 125 7.76 3.96 17.05
C GLY A 125 6.36 4.58 17.14
N PHE A 126 5.29 3.90 16.68
CA PHE A 126 3.92 4.41 16.79
C PHE A 126 3.34 4.35 18.21
N ARG A 127 3.94 3.59 19.15
CA ARG A 127 3.38 3.37 20.49
C ARG A 127 3.90 4.28 21.59
N GLY A 128 4.88 5.16 21.36
CA GLY A 128 5.56 5.84 22.46
C GLY A 128 6.02 7.26 22.20
N ASP A 129 6.81 7.51 21.14
CA ASP A 129 7.31 8.85 20.87
C ASP A 129 7.74 8.94 19.39
N VAL A 130 7.14 9.89 18.67
CA VAL A 130 7.53 10.31 17.32
C VAL A 130 7.61 9.16 16.30
N GLY A 131 6.49 8.46 16.07
CA GLY A 131 6.37 7.47 15.01
C GLY A 131 6.83 8.01 13.66
N VAL A 132 7.60 7.20 12.92
CA VAL A 132 8.12 7.56 11.59
C VAL A 132 6.94 7.95 10.69
N VAL A 133 7.05 9.12 10.07
CA VAL A 133 6.00 9.63 9.18
C VAL A 133 5.91 8.68 7.98
N PRO A 134 4.72 8.21 7.56
CA PRO A 134 4.58 7.22 6.47
C PRO A 134 5.37 7.55 5.20
N ARG A 135 5.50 8.84 4.87
CA ARG A 135 6.34 9.31 3.76
C ARG A 135 7.82 8.91 3.89
N GLN A 136 8.40 9.01 5.08
CA GLN A 136 9.80 8.64 5.34
C GLN A 136 10.01 7.14 5.17
N PHE A 137 9.06 6.33 5.66
CA PHE A 137 9.07 4.88 5.43
C PHE A 137 9.06 4.54 3.94
N LEU A 138 8.11 5.09 3.17
CA LEU A 138 8.01 4.83 1.73
C LEU A 138 9.28 5.25 1.00
N ARG A 139 9.86 6.40 1.35
CA ARG A 139 11.14 6.85 0.80
C ARG A 139 12.25 5.84 1.10
N LYS A 140 12.35 5.37 2.34
CA LYS A 140 13.36 4.39 2.73
C LYS A 140 13.22 3.06 1.97
N VAL A 141 11.99 2.60 1.73
CA VAL A 141 11.73 1.40 0.90
C VAL A 141 12.24 1.60 -0.53
N VAL A 142 11.94 2.74 -1.14
CA VAL A 142 12.41 3.08 -2.49
C VAL A 142 13.94 3.19 -2.51
N ASP A 143 14.54 3.92 -1.56
CA ASP A 143 16.00 4.07 -1.48
C ASP A 143 16.72 2.70 -1.39
N VAL A 144 16.15 1.73 -0.68
CA VAL A 144 16.68 0.36 -0.61
C VAL A 144 16.57 -0.35 -1.96
N LEU A 145 15.42 -0.27 -2.63
CA LEU A 145 15.21 -0.88 -3.94
C LEU A 145 16.14 -0.29 -5.00
N ASP A 146 16.26 1.04 -5.04
CA ASP A 146 17.17 1.77 -5.93
C ASP A 146 18.62 1.32 -5.69
N THR A 147 19.04 1.26 -4.41
CA THR A 147 20.40 0.81 -4.04
C THR A 147 20.66 -0.63 -4.47
N LEU A 148 19.66 -1.52 -4.31
CA LEU A 148 19.79 -2.90 -4.77
C LEU A 148 19.91 -2.93 -6.30
N ALA A 149 19.06 -2.23 -7.03
CA ALA A 149 19.11 -2.15 -8.48
C ALA A 149 20.48 -1.70 -8.99
N ASP A 150 21.04 -0.65 -8.39
CA ASP A 150 22.33 -0.07 -8.77
C ASP A 150 23.54 -0.93 -8.33
N ASN A 151 23.40 -1.76 -7.30
CA ASN A 151 24.50 -2.50 -6.69
C ASN A 151 24.16 -4.00 -6.56
N PRO A 152 24.43 -4.83 -7.58
CA PRO A 152 24.07 -6.26 -7.60
C PRO A 152 24.65 -7.10 -6.46
N ASP A 153 25.78 -6.67 -5.89
CA ASP A 153 26.50 -7.33 -4.80
C ASP A 153 25.91 -7.04 -3.41
N LYS A 154 25.07 -6.01 -3.28
CA LYS A 154 24.49 -5.61 -1.98
C LYS A 154 23.27 -6.45 -1.62
N ALA A 155 23.16 -6.74 -0.32
CA ALA A 155 22.02 -7.42 0.27
C ALA A 155 21.17 -6.50 1.15
N ALA A 156 19.84 -6.67 1.12
CA ALA A 156 18.91 -5.80 1.85
C ALA A 156 19.13 -5.81 3.37
N HIS A 157 19.48 -6.96 3.95
CA HIS A 157 19.74 -7.09 5.38
C HIS A 157 20.95 -6.25 5.83
N GLU A 158 22.02 -6.20 5.02
CA GLU A 158 23.19 -5.35 5.27
C GLU A 158 22.84 -3.86 5.23
N LEU A 159 22.10 -3.44 4.20
CA LEU A 159 21.68 -2.05 4.00
C LEU A 159 20.78 -1.53 5.13
N LEU A 160 20.02 -2.42 5.76
CA LEU A 160 19.08 -2.10 6.84
C LEU A 160 19.65 -2.36 8.24
N GLY A 161 20.83 -2.97 8.33
CA GLY A 161 21.43 -3.40 9.59
C GLY A 161 20.59 -4.48 10.30
N PHE A 162 19.89 -5.32 9.54
CA PHE A 162 19.14 -6.46 10.05
C PHE A 162 20.03 -7.70 10.04
N GLN A 163 19.89 -8.52 11.08
CA GLN A 163 20.53 -9.83 11.08
C GLN A 163 19.78 -10.72 10.07
N PRO A 164 20.48 -11.46 9.19
CA PRO A 164 19.83 -12.44 8.35
C PRO A 164 19.06 -13.43 9.25
N ALA A 165 17.87 -13.84 8.83
CA ALA A 165 17.15 -14.92 9.51
C ALA A 165 18.10 -16.12 9.63
N ALA A 166 18.14 -16.74 10.82
CA ALA A 166 18.95 -17.94 11.02
C ALA A 166 18.57 -18.96 9.94
N LEU A 167 19.57 -19.51 9.25
CA LEU A 167 19.39 -20.47 8.18
C LEU A 167 18.49 -21.60 8.68
N THR A 168 17.55 -22.04 7.84
CA THR A 168 16.81 -23.27 8.13
C THR A 168 17.78 -24.46 8.05
N ALA A 169 17.50 -25.56 8.78
CA ALA A 169 18.35 -26.75 8.76
C ALA A 169 18.57 -27.31 7.34
N GLU A 170 17.63 -27.06 6.43
CA GLU A 170 17.69 -27.43 5.02
C GLU A 170 18.69 -26.54 4.25
N GLU A 171 18.71 -25.22 4.51
CA GLU A 171 19.66 -24.28 3.91
C GLU A 171 21.07 -24.45 4.48
N GLU A 172 21.20 -24.79 5.76
CA GLU A 172 22.48 -25.19 6.38
C GLU A 172 23.05 -26.46 5.75
N ALA A 173 22.20 -27.46 5.43
CA ALA A 173 22.63 -28.70 4.81
C ALA A 173 23.16 -28.49 3.38
N ILE A 174 22.50 -27.62 2.61
CA ILE A 174 22.91 -27.23 1.25
C ILE A 174 24.23 -26.45 1.27
N LEU A 175 24.38 -25.48 2.18
CA LEU A 175 25.64 -24.73 2.34
C LEU A 175 26.79 -25.61 2.84
N ALA A 176 26.50 -26.62 3.68
CA ALA A 176 27.46 -27.57 4.19
C ALA A 176 27.80 -28.71 3.21
N GLY A 177 27.23 -28.70 1.99
CA GLY A 177 27.49 -29.71 0.97
C GLY A 177 27.05 -31.14 1.33
N ARG A 178 26.12 -31.29 2.29
CA ARG A 178 25.56 -32.60 2.64
C ARG A 178 24.35 -32.87 1.75
N LYS A 179 24.44 -33.93 0.94
CA LYS A 179 23.27 -34.50 0.24
C LYS A 179 22.26 -34.92 1.30
N LEU A 180 20.96 -34.63 1.09
CA LEU A 180 19.90 -35.25 1.89
C LEU A 180 20.11 -36.77 1.83
N ASP A 181 20.26 -37.41 3.00
CA ASP A 181 20.25 -38.86 3.09
C ASP A 181 18.92 -39.38 2.54
N ASP A 182 18.99 -40.41 1.71
CA ASP A 182 17.83 -41.04 1.07
C ASP A 182 16.75 -41.39 2.12
N PRO A 183 15.46 -41.30 1.76
CA PRO A 183 14.39 -41.68 2.68
C PRO A 183 14.62 -43.13 3.15
N PRO A 184 14.33 -43.43 4.44
CA PRO A 184 14.54 -44.76 4.97
C PRO A 184 13.79 -45.79 4.13
N PRO A 185 14.39 -46.98 3.89
CA PRO A 185 13.73 -48.03 3.13
C PRO A 185 12.41 -48.40 3.80
N ASP A 186 11.38 -48.54 2.98
CA ASP A 186 10.04 -48.95 3.35
C ASP A 186 10.11 -50.31 4.06
N ASP A 187 10.01 -50.30 5.39
CA ASP A 187 10.00 -51.51 6.21
C ASP A 187 8.73 -52.30 5.88
N GLY A 188 8.95 -53.38 5.13
CA GLY A 188 7.92 -54.20 4.50
C GLY A 188 6.77 -54.60 5.42
N PHE A 189 5.57 -54.46 4.87
CA PHE A 189 4.33 -55.06 5.35
C PHE A 189 4.50 -56.59 5.38
N GLY A 190 4.96 -57.12 6.51
CA GLY A 190 5.05 -58.54 6.81
C GLY A 190 3.65 -59.14 6.90
N GLY A 191 3.32 -60.03 5.96
CA GLY A 191 2.07 -60.77 5.93
C GLY A 191 1.86 -61.57 7.21
N ALA A 192 0.77 -61.28 7.91
CA ALA A 192 0.23 -62.18 8.92
C ALA A 192 -0.41 -63.38 8.22
N ALA A 193 0.23 -64.54 8.37
CA ALA A 193 -0.38 -65.82 8.07
C ALA A 193 -1.56 -66.06 9.03
N LEU A 194 -2.73 -66.32 8.47
CA LEU A 194 -3.88 -66.89 9.17
C LEU A 194 -3.62 -68.40 9.32
N GLU A 195 -3.52 -68.88 10.56
CA GLU A 195 -3.96 -70.24 10.94
C GLU A 195 -4.79 -70.16 12.22
N MET A 196 -6.12 -70.13 12.05
CA MET A 196 -7.13 -71.08 12.55
C MET A 196 -8.50 -70.63 12.05
#